data_AF-A0A1V6EYS4-F1
#
_entry.id   AF-A0A1V6EYS4-F1
#
_cell.length_a   1.000
_cell.length_b   1.000
_cell.length_c   1.000
_cell.angle_alpha   90.00
_cell.angle_beta   90.00
_cell.angle_gamma   90.00
#
_symmetry.space_group_name_H-M   'P 1'
#
loop_
_entity.id
_entity.type
_entity.pdbx_description
1 polymer ?
#
loop_
_entity_poly.entity_id
_entity_poly.type
_entity_poly.pdbx_seq_one_letter_code
_entity_poly.pdbx_strand_id
1 'polypeptide(L)' 'MKHYTFQDHYAFEDASLPKKLLELNPDYILCTQKDIMKLAKFELLKNRLLALELIFSFEQEDEFLNQILSYVK' A
#
# COMPACT_ATOMS: atom_id res chain seq x y z
N MET A 1 -19.38 4.66 3.40
CA MET A 1 -18.01 4.25 3.01
C MET A 1 -18.13 3.15 1.97
N LYS A 2 -17.57 3.33 0.76
CA LYS A 2 -17.60 2.31 -0.29
C LYS A 2 -16.26 1.56 -0.30
N HIS A 3 -16.31 0.25 -0.47
CA HIS A 3 -15.12 -0.60 -0.58
C HIS A 3 -15.05 -1.18 -1.99
N TYR A 4 -13.87 -1.12 -2.60
CA TYR A 4 -13.61 -1.64 -3.95
C TYR A 4 -12.54 -2.70 -3.85
N THR A 5 -12.81 -3.86 -4.43
CA THR A 5 -11.89 -4.97 -4.45
C THR A 5 -11.25 -5.08 -5.82
N PHE A 6 -9.93 -5.24 -5.83
CA PHE A 6 -9.14 -5.53 -7.01
C PHE A 6 -8.51 -6.91 -6.85
N GLN A 7 -8.18 -7.55 -7.97
CA GLN A 7 -7.44 -8.80 -7.96
C GLN A 7 -6.06 -8.58 -7.30
N ASP A 8 -5.49 -9.63 -6.71
CA ASP A 8 -4.12 -9.52 -6.24
C ASP A 8 -3.18 -9.20 -7.41
N HIS A 9 -2.11 -8.47 -7.12
CA HIS A 9 -1.14 -7.96 -8.09
C HIS A 9 -1.71 -7.02 -9.16
N TYR A 10 -2.93 -6.50 -9.02
CA TYR A 10 -3.53 -5.57 -9.99
C TYR A 10 -2.58 -4.41 -10.34
N ALA A 11 -2.36 -4.18 -11.63
CA ALA A 11 -1.31 -3.28 -12.14
C ALA A 11 -1.73 -1.80 -12.21
N PHE A 12 -3.03 -1.52 -12.10
CA PHE A 12 -3.62 -0.18 -12.24
C PHE A 12 -3.12 0.53 -13.52
N GLU A 13 -3.29 -0.09 -14.69
CA GLU A 13 -2.84 0.46 -15.99
C GLU A 13 -3.90 1.30 -16.70
N ASP A 14 -5.17 1.16 -16.32
CA ASP A 14 -6.29 1.92 -16.91
C ASP A 14 -6.13 3.42 -16.64
N ALA A 15 -5.84 4.20 -17.69
CA ALA A 15 -5.69 5.64 -17.62
C ALA A 15 -6.98 6.39 -17.22
N SER A 16 -8.15 5.75 -17.36
CA SER A 16 -9.44 6.32 -16.93
C SER A 16 -9.72 6.11 -15.44
N LEU A 17 -9.00 5.19 -14.78
CA LEU A 17 -9.23 4.81 -13.40
C LEU A 17 -9.14 5.98 -12.42
N PRO A 18 -8.16 6.90 -12.49
CA PRO A 18 -8.10 8.02 -11.55
C PRO A 18 -9.37 8.86 -11.55
N LYS A 19 -9.93 9.15 -12.73
CA LYS A 19 -11.18 9.91 -12.85
C LYS A 19 -12.35 9.16 -12.22
N LYS A 20 -12.49 7.87 -12.53
CA LYS A 20 -13.51 7.00 -11.91
C LYS A 20 -13.38 6.96 -10.40
N LEU A 21 -12.17 6.83 -9.86
CA LEU A 21 -11.94 6.80 -8.42
C LEU A 21 -12.32 8.12 -7.74
N LEU A 22 -12.04 9.27 -8.38
CA LEU A 22 -12.40 10.59 -7.88
C LEU A 22 -13.92 10.87 -7.95
N GLU A 23 -14.59 10.41 -9.01
CA GLU A 23 -16.06 10.46 -9.10
C GLU A 23 -16.71 9.63 -7.99
N LEU A 24 -16.10 8.50 -7.65
CA LEU A 24 -16.60 7.57 -6.65
C LEU A 24 -16.27 7.97 -5.21
N ASN A 25 -15.11 8.58 -4.98
CA ASN A 25 -14.64 9.05 -3.67
C ASN A 25 -13.87 10.37 -3.84
N PRO A 26 -14.52 11.52 -3.61
CA PRO A 26 -13.95 12.82 -3.95
C PRO A 26 -12.95 13.35 -2.93
N ASP A 27 -12.81 12.75 -1.75
CA ASP A 27 -11.98 13.27 -0.66
C ASP A 27 -10.66 12.50 -0.52
N TYR A 28 -10.72 11.33 0.12
CA TYR A 28 -9.58 10.47 0.42
C TYR A 28 -9.82 9.03 -0.04
N ILE A 29 -8.73 8.37 -0.44
CA ILE A 29 -8.71 6.98 -0.87
C ILE A 29 -7.79 6.22 0.08
N LEU A 30 -8.39 5.40 0.95
CA LEU A 30 -7.65 4.49 1.81
C LEU A 30 -7.36 3.19 1.06
N CYS A 31 -6.10 2.77 1.02
CA CYS A 31 -5.66 1.54 0.37
C CYS A 31 -4.49 0.90 1.12
N THR A 32 -4.01 -0.24 0.63
CA THR A 32 -2.84 -0.93 1.21
C THR A 32 -1.54 -0.19 0.86
N GLN A 33 -0.48 -0.41 1.63
CA GLN A 33 0.87 0.07 1.29
C GLN A 33 1.37 -0.48 -0.07
N LYS A 34 0.91 -1.66 -0.51
CA LYS A 34 1.26 -2.23 -1.82
C LYS A 34 0.59 -1.46 -2.95
N ASP A 35 -0.68 -1.10 -2.79
CA ASP A 35 -1.45 -0.43 -3.83
C ASP A 35 -1.15 1.06 -3.92
N ILE A 36 -0.86 1.73 -2.79
CA ILE A 36 -0.50 3.15 -2.79
C ILE A 36 0.74 3.41 -3.64
N MET A 37 1.73 2.51 -3.63
CA MET A 37 2.93 2.61 -4.48
C MET A 37 2.60 2.58 -5.96
N LYS A 38 1.60 1.77 -6.37
CA LYS A 38 1.17 1.67 -7.77
C LYS A 38 0.27 2.82 -8.19
N LEU A 39 -0.57 3.32 -7.29
CA LEU A 39 -1.50 4.41 -7.54
C LEU A 39 -0.81 5.79 -7.50
N ALA A 40 0.29 5.93 -6.77
CA ALA A 40 1.06 7.17 -6.66
C ALA A 40 1.61 7.69 -8.00
N LYS A 41 1.71 6.84 -9.03
CA LYS A 41 2.06 7.25 -10.39
C LYS A 41 1.01 8.17 -11.04
N PHE A 42 -0.22 8.18 -10.53
CA PHE A 42 -1.30 9.05 -11.00
C PHE A 42 -1.32 10.35 -10.20
N GLU A 43 -0.77 11.43 -10.77
CA GLU A 43 -0.68 12.74 -10.10
C GLU A 43 -2.03 13.26 -9.58
N LEU A 44 -3.14 12.95 -10.26
CA LEU A 44 -4.50 13.32 -9.82
C LEU A 44 -4.90 12.73 -8.46
N LEU A 45 -4.31 11.61 -8.05
CA LEU A 45 -4.66 10.90 -6.81
C LEU A 45 -3.68 11.19 -5.68
N LYS A 46 -2.48 11.71 -5.97
CA LYS A 46 -1.33 11.75 -5.06
C LYS A 46 -1.62 12.34 -3.68
N ASN A 47 -2.33 13.48 -3.64
CA ASN A 47 -2.66 14.18 -2.38
C ASN A 47 -3.88 13.61 -1.65
N ARG A 48 -4.45 12.50 -2.14
CA ARG A 48 -5.69 11.89 -1.65
C ARG A 48 -5.49 10.46 -1.19
N LEU A 49 -4.37 9.85 -1.56
CA LEU A 49 -4.05 8.48 -1.19
C LEU A 49 -3.57 8.42 0.26
N LEU A 50 -4.17 7.51 1.02
CA LEU A 50 -3.77 7.17 2.37
C LEU A 50 -3.51 5.67 2.45
N ALA A 51 -2.52 5.28 3.24
CA ALA A 51 -2.28 3.89 3.62
C ALA A 51 -2.04 3.84 5.13
N LEU A 52 -2.50 2.76 5.75
CA LEU A 52 -2.17 2.48 7.15
C LEU A 52 -0.77 1.90 7.19
N GLU A 53 0.09 2.51 8.00
CA GLU A 53 1.42 1.99 8.28
C GLU A 53 1.32 0.83 9.27
N LEU A 54 1.90 -0.31 8.89
CA LEU A 54 2.02 -1.45 9.78
C LEU A 54 3.34 -1.35 10.52
N ILE A 55 3.26 -1.19 11.83
CA ILE A 55 4.42 -1.22 12.73
C ILE A 55 4.58 -2.66 13.22
N PHE A 56 5.80 -3.18 13.17
CA PHE A 56 6.16 -4.48 13.71
C PHE A 56 7.26 -4.34 14.76
N SER A 57 7.26 -5.23 15.74
CA SER A 57 8.29 -5.33 16.77
C SER A 57 8.55 -6.79 17.10
N PHE A 58 9.79 -7.10 17.47
CA PHE A 58 10.19 -8.42 17.95
C PHE A 58 10.42 -8.34 19.46
N GLU A 59 9.87 -9.29 20.24
CA GLU A 59 10.08 -9.32 21.70
C GLU A 59 11.54 -9.55 22.08
N GLN A 60 12.29 -10.29 21.26
CA GLN A 60 13.70 -10.66 21.48
C GLN A 60 14.53 -10.36 20.23
N GLU A 61 14.49 -9.10 19.78
CA GLU A 61 15.15 -8.65 18.55
C GLU A 61 16.63 -9.08 18.47
N ASP A 62 17.40 -8.87 19.54
CA ASP A 62 18.82 -9.23 19.60
C ASP A 62 19.06 -10.74 19.43
N GLU A 63 18.23 -11.58 20.05
CA GLU A 63 18.36 -13.04 19.95
C GLU A 63 18.03 -13.51 18.53
N PHE A 64 16.95 -12.99 17.96
CA PHE A 64 16.55 -13.29 16.58
C PHE A 64 17.64 -12.90 15.58
N LEU A 65 18.22 -11.70 15.72
CA LEU A 65 19.31 -11.23 14.85
C LEU A 65 20.56 -12.12 14.97
N ASN A 66 20.95 -12.49 16.19
CA ASN A 66 22.08 -13.40 16.40
C ASN A 66 21.85 -14.78 15.77
N GLN A 67 20.62 -15.31 15.85
CA GLN A 67 20.27 -16.56 15.18
C GLN A 67 20.41 -16.44 13.66
N ILE A 68 19.86 -15.40 13.03
CA ILE A 68 20.01 -15.19 11.57
C ILE A 68 21.49 -15.11 11.18
N LEU A 69 22.30 -14.33 11.90
CA LEU A 69 23.71 -14.14 11.58
C LEU A 69 24.53 -15.43 11.70
N SER A 70 24.08 -16.40 12.51
CA SER A 70 24.74 -17.71 12.59
C SER A 70 24.57 -18.56 11.32
N TYR A 71 23.50 -18.35 10.55
CA TYR A 71 23.21 -19.10 9.31
C TYR A 71 23.85 -18.52 8.05
N VAL A 72 24.42 -17.31 8.11
CA VAL A 72 25.03 -16.63 6.96
C VAL A 72 26.56 -16.87 6.90
N LYS A 73 27.11 -17.71 7.79
CA LYS A 73 28.51 -18.18 7.77
C LYS A 73 28.70 -19.42 6.91
#